data_AF-A0A7K3HHI8-F1
#
_entry.id   AF-A0A7K3HHI8-F1
#
_cell.length_a   1.000
_cell.length_b   1.000
_cell.length_c   1.000
_cell.angle_alpha   90.00
_cell.angle_beta   90.00
_cell.angle_gamma   90.00
#
_symmetry.space_group_name_H-M   'P 1'
#
loop_
_entity.id
_entity.type
_entity.pdbx_description
1 polymer ?
#
loop_
_entity_poly.entity_id
_entity_poly.type
_entity_poly.pdbx_seq_one_letter_code
_entity_poly.pdbx_strand_id
1 'polypeptide(L)'
;GTVVDTAAADLRRIERDLHDGAQARLVALAMDLGLAKEKLLEDPQAAAKMVDEAHGEVKTALRELRDLARGIHPAILTDRGLGPALSHLAARCTVPVTVTTDLPHRPAPAIEGIAYFTVSELLQNISKHSG
;
A
#
# COMPACT_ATOMS: atom_id res chain seq x y z
N GLY A 1 14.62 26.25 14.54
CA GLY A 1 13.38 25.53 14.86
C GLY A 1 12.50 25.28 13.65
N THR A 2 13.06 25.02 12.46
CA THR A 2 12.30 24.97 11.19
C THR A 2 12.21 23.57 10.57
N VAL A 3 13.02 22.60 11.04
CA VAL A 3 13.04 21.22 10.52
C VAL A 3 12.03 20.29 11.22
N VAL A 4 11.66 20.61 12.46
CA VAL A 4 10.68 19.84 13.24
C VAL A 4 9.24 20.13 12.76
N ASP A 5 8.97 21.38 12.38
CA ASP A 5 7.66 21.81 11.88
C ASP A 5 7.32 21.22 10.50
N THR A 6 8.32 21.07 9.63
CA THR A 6 8.13 20.46 8.30
C THR A 6 7.88 18.96 8.41
N ALA A 7 8.61 18.24 9.25
CA ALA A 7 8.39 16.81 9.48
C ALA A 7 7.00 16.49 10.05
N ALA A 8 6.50 17.33 10.97
CA ALA A 8 5.14 17.18 11.52
C ALA A 8 4.06 17.51 10.48
N ALA A 9 4.30 18.46 9.58
CA ALA A 9 3.39 18.78 8.48
C ALA A 9 3.32 17.65 7.43
N ASP A 10 4.46 17.03 7.10
CA ASP A 10 4.51 15.88 6.20
C ASP A 10 3.82 14.66 6.79
N LEU A 11 4.00 14.38 8.09
CA LEU A 11 3.31 13.29 8.77
C LEU A 11 1.79 13.47 8.72
N ARG A 12 1.29 14.68 9.01
CA ARG A 12 -0.15 15.01 8.91
C ARG A 12 -0.69 14.90 7.47
N ARG A 13 0.14 15.17 6.47
CA ARG A 13 -0.24 14.98 5.07
C ARG A 13 -0.35 13.49 4.74
N ILE A 14 0.62 12.67 5.15
CA ILE A 14 0.58 11.22 4.99
C ILE A 14 -0.63 10.60 5.71
N GLU A 15 -0.93 11.06 6.93
CA GLU A 15 -2.11 10.60 7.68
C GLU A 15 -3.42 10.93 6.96
N ARG A 16 -3.54 12.12 6.37
CA ARG A 16 -4.71 12.52 5.57
C ARG A 16 -4.81 11.74 4.27
N ASP A 17 -3.71 11.64 3.51
CA ASP A 17 -3.67 10.89 2.26
C ASP A 17 -4.03 9.41 2.49
N LEU A 18 -3.62 8.83 3.63
CA LEU A 18 -4.04 7.48 4.03
C LEU A 18 -5.52 7.44 4.43
N HIS A 19 -5.99 8.36 5.26
CA HIS A 19 -7.38 8.38 5.68
C HIS A 19 -8.33 8.46 4.47
N ASP A 20 -8.01 9.33 3.52
CA ASP A 20 -8.79 9.52 2.29
C ASP A 20 -8.67 8.29 1.37
N GLY A 21 -7.47 7.72 1.25
CA GLY A 21 -7.25 6.48 0.50
C GLY A 21 -7.98 5.26 1.10
N ALA A 22 -8.01 5.15 2.43
CA ALA A 22 -8.74 4.11 3.15
C ALA A 22 -10.25 4.29 2.98
N GLN A 23 -10.76 5.53 3.08
CA GLN A 23 -12.16 5.83 2.82
C GLN A 23 -12.58 5.47 1.39
N ALA A 24 -11.80 5.86 0.37
CA ALA A 24 -12.11 5.53 -1.02
C ALA A 24 -12.18 4.01 -1.26
N ARG A 25 -11.26 3.23 -0.66
CA ARG A 25 -11.27 1.77 -0.76
C ARG A 25 -12.44 1.12 -0.03
N LEU A 26 -12.80 1.63 1.15
CA LEU A 26 -13.97 1.13 1.90
C LEU A 26 -15.28 1.41 1.17
N VAL A 27 -15.39 2.55 0.49
CA VAL A 27 -16.54 2.87 -0.36
C VAL A 27 -16.62 1.91 -1.55
N ALA A 28 -15.50 1.68 -2.26
CA ALA A 28 -15.45 0.73 -3.37
C ALA A 28 -15.86 -0.68 -2.92
N LEU A 29 -15.31 -1.15 -1.80
CA LEU A 29 -15.67 -2.43 -1.20
C LEU A 29 -17.17 -2.55 -0.87
N ALA A 30 -17.77 -1.49 -0.32
CA ALA A 30 -19.19 -1.49 0.00
C ALA A 30 -20.05 -1.59 -1.28
N MET A 31 -19.61 -0.97 -2.38
CA MET A 31 -20.26 -1.09 -3.68
C MET A 31 -20.12 -2.50 -4.26
N ASP A 32 -18.93 -3.08 -4.22
CA ASP A 32 -18.66 -4.44 -4.72
C ASP A 32 -19.50 -5.50 -3.98
N LEU A 33 -19.59 -5.37 -2.64
CA LEU A 33 -20.45 -6.23 -1.83
C LEU A 33 -21.95 -6.01 -2.10
N GLY A 34 -22.36 -4.78 -2.40
CA GLY A 34 -23.72 -4.47 -2.84
C GLY A 34 -24.08 -5.19 -4.14
N LEU A 35 -23.20 -5.13 -5.12
CA LEU A 35 -23.38 -5.80 -6.42
C LEU A 35 -23.35 -7.33 -6.28
N ALA A 36 -22.48 -7.88 -5.43
CA ALA A 36 -22.46 -9.31 -5.12
C ALA A 36 -23.79 -9.78 -4.48
N LYS A 37 -24.39 -8.94 -3.63
CA LYS A 37 -25.69 -9.22 -3.00
C LYS A 37 -26.84 -9.25 -4.02
N GLU A 38 -26.82 -8.36 -5.00
CA GLU A 38 -27.81 -8.35 -6.09
C GLU A 38 -27.67 -9.60 -6.97
N LYS A 39 -26.44 -10.01 -7.29
CA LYS A 39 -26.16 -11.19 -8.13
C LYS A 39 -26.38 -12.54 -7.44
N LEU A 40 -26.59 -12.56 -6.13
CA LEU A 40 -26.62 -13.78 -5.33
C LEU A 40 -27.69 -14.79 -5.79
N LEU A 41 -28.81 -14.30 -6.35
CA LEU A 41 -29.93 -15.13 -6.83
C LEU A 41 -29.80 -15.53 -8.30
N GLU A 42 -29.09 -14.74 -9.10
CA GLU A 42 -28.97 -14.92 -10.56
C GLU A 42 -27.72 -15.71 -10.94
N ASP A 43 -26.59 -15.40 -10.30
CA ASP A 43 -25.29 -16.05 -10.52
C ASP A 43 -24.52 -16.18 -9.20
N PRO A 44 -24.79 -17.25 -8.43
CA PRO A 44 -24.15 -17.48 -7.14
C PRO A 44 -22.63 -17.66 -7.23
N GLN A 45 -22.10 -18.14 -8.36
CA GLN A 45 -20.66 -18.34 -8.54
C GLN A 45 -19.93 -17.02 -8.79
N ALA A 46 -20.50 -16.13 -9.61
CA ALA A 46 -19.97 -14.79 -9.76
C ALA A 46 -20.05 -14.01 -8.44
N ALA A 47 -21.17 -14.10 -7.72
CA ALA A 47 -21.33 -13.48 -6.41
C ALA A 47 -20.27 -13.98 -5.40
N ALA A 48 -20.01 -15.28 -5.34
CA ALA A 48 -18.98 -15.85 -4.47
C ALA A 48 -17.57 -15.31 -4.82
N LYS A 49 -17.23 -15.23 -6.10
CA LYS A 49 -15.94 -14.68 -6.55
C LYS A 49 -15.76 -13.21 -6.14
N MET A 50 -16.80 -12.40 -6.31
CA MET A 50 -16.78 -10.99 -5.91
C MET A 50 -16.62 -10.82 -4.39
N VAL A 51 -17.25 -11.69 -3.60
CA VAL A 51 -17.08 -11.71 -2.14
C VAL A 51 -15.64 -12.08 -1.75
N ASP A 52 -15.03 -13.04 -2.43
CA ASP A 52 -13.63 -13.43 -2.19
C ASP A 52 -12.65 -12.30 -2.54
N GLU A 53 -12.86 -11.63 -3.67
CA GLU A 53 -12.08 -10.45 -4.09
C GLU A 53 -12.20 -9.31 -3.07
N ALA A 54 -13.43 -8.98 -2.67
CA ALA A 54 -13.72 -8.00 -1.62
C ALA A 54 -13.02 -8.36 -0.29
N HIS A 55 -13.03 -9.64 0.10
CA HIS A 55 -12.36 -10.10 1.32
C HIS A 55 -10.83 -9.99 1.23
N GLY A 56 -10.26 -10.22 0.04
CA GLY A 56 -8.85 -10.00 -0.26
C GLY A 56 -8.44 -8.53 -0.11
N GLU A 57 -9.21 -7.62 -0.69
CA GLU A 57 -8.98 -6.17 -0.61
C GLU A 57 -9.05 -5.65 0.83
N VAL A 58 -10.01 -6.12 1.64
CA VAL A 58 -10.09 -5.80 3.08
C VAL A 58 -8.82 -6.21 3.82
N LYS A 59 -8.31 -7.42 3.58
CA LYS A 59 -7.09 -7.90 4.24
C LYS A 59 -5.87 -7.06 3.88
N THR A 60 -5.80 -6.58 2.64
CA THR A 60 -4.73 -5.69 2.19
C THR A 60 -4.85 -4.32 2.85
N ALA A 61 -6.03 -3.69 2.80
CA ALA A 61 -6.28 -2.39 3.42
C ALA A 61 -6.04 -2.40 4.94
N LEU A 62 -6.47 -3.45 5.65
CA LEU A 62 -6.23 -3.59 7.09
C LEU A 62 -4.74 -3.75 7.43
N ARG A 63 -3.94 -4.33 6.53
CA ARG A 63 -2.49 -4.45 6.72
C ARG A 63 -1.82 -3.10 6.58
N GLU A 64 -2.16 -2.37 5.52
CA GLU A 64 -1.62 -1.02 5.27
C GLU A 64 -2.01 -0.04 6.38
N LEU A 65 -3.27 -0.07 6.84
CA LEU A 65 -3.74 0.73 7.98
C LEU A 65 -2.99 0.38 9.27
N ARG A 66 -2.71 -0.91 9.50
CA ARG A 66 -2.01 -1.37 10.71
C ARG A 66 -0.52 -1.01 10.69
N ASP A 67 0.10 -1.03 9.52
CA ASP A 67 1.49 -0.62 9.34
C ASP A 67 1.62 0.90 9.57
N LEU A 68 0.67 1.69 9.06
CA LEU A 68 0.65 3.14 9.30
C LEU A 68 0.31 3.50 10.75
N ALA A 69 -0.72 2.89 11.36
CA ALA A 69 -1.18 3.21 12.71
C ALA A 69 -0.12 2.99 13.80
N ARG A 70 0.91 2.18 13.50
CA ARG A 70 2.04 1.97 14.41
C ARG A 70 3.16 3.01 14.24
N GLY A 71 2.98 3.99 13.35
CA GLY A 71 4.05 4.93 12.97
C GLY A 71 5.23 4.24 12.29
N ILE A 72 5.05 2.98 11.87
CA ILE A 72 6.11 2.14 11.33
C ILE A 72 6.24 2.51 9.86
N HIS A 73 7.08 3.50 9.61
CA HIS A 73 7.96 3.44 8.45
C HIS A 73 8.44 1.98 8.32
N PRO A 74 8.21 1.29 7.17
CA PRO A 74 8.26 -0.17 7.09
C PRO A 74 9.43 -0.69 7.93
N ALA A 75 9.21 -1.58 8.90
CA ALA A 75 10.27 -1.90 9.87
C ALA A 75 11.58 -2.29 9.17
N ILE A 76 11.47 -2.96 8.01
CA ILE A 76 12.60 -3.26 7.13
C ILE A 76 13.31 -2.01 6.54
N LEU A 77 12.58 -0.95 6.19
CA LEU A 77 13.12 0.34 5.77
C LEU A 77 13.86 1.01 6.93
N THR A 78 13.28 1.01 8.14
CA THR A 78 13.90 1.59 9.33
C THR A 78 15.16 0.82 9.75
N ASP A 79 15.05 -0.51 9.87
CA ASP A 79 16.08 -1.39 10.43
C ASP A 79 17.19 -1.73 9.42
N ARG A 80 16.84 -1.80 8.13
CA ARG A 80 17.76 -2.30 7.09
C ARG A 80 17.94 -1.37 5.89
N GLY A 81 17.23 -0.24 5.86
CA GLY A 81 17.36 0.77 4.82
C GLY A 81 16.65 0.42 3.51
N LEU A 82 16.77 1.34 2.55
CA LEU A 82 15.99 1.33 1.31
C LEU A 82 16.15 0.05 0.45
N GLY A 83 17.38 -0.44 0.26
CA GLY A 83 17.62 -1.60 -0.63
C GLY A 83 16.93 -2.89 -0.19
N PRO A 84 17.12 -3.36 1.05
CA PRO A 84 16.41 -4.51 1.59
C PRO A 84 14.89 -4.33 1.58
N ALA A 85 14.40 -3.11 1.86
CA ALA A 85 12.97 -2.80 1.83
C ALA A 85 12.38 -2.93 0.41
N LEU A 86 13.04 -2.39 -0.61
CA LEU A 86 12.61 -2.51 -2.00
C LEU A 86 12.70 -3.95 -2.53
N SER A 87 13.74 -4.69 -2.13
CA SER A 87 13.88 -6.11 -2.49
C SER A 87 12.73 -6.95 -1.94
N HIS A 88 12.27 -6.64 -0.72
CA HIS A 88 11.13 -7.30 -0.10
C HIS A 88 9.80 -6.99 -0.82
N LEU A 89 9.63 -5.77 -1.33
CA LEU A 89 8.48 -5.41 -2.18
C LEU A 89 8.50 -6.19 -3.50
N ALA A 90 9.65 -6.19 -4.19
CA ALA A 90 9.82 -6.87 -5.48
C ALA A 90 9.53 -8.38 -5.41
N ALA A 91 9.91 -9.04 -4.31
CA ALA A 91 9.65 -10.47 -4.12
C ALA A 91 8.16 -10.84 -4.06
N ARG A 92 7.26 -9.86 -3.87
CA ARG A 92 5.81 -10.05 -3.81
C ARG A 92 5.09 -9.64 -5.09
N CYS A 93 5.80 -9.14 -6.09
CA CYS A 93 5.23 -8.79 -7.38
C CYS A 93 4.89 -10.04 -8.19
N THR A 94 3.79 -9.98 -8.93
CA THR A 94 3.35 -11.04 -9.85
C THR A 94 4.19 -11.07 -11.13
N VAL A 95 4.79 -9.94 -11.50
CA VAL A 95 5.73 -9.83 -12.61
C VAL A 95 7.19 -9.88 -12.11
N PRO A 96 8.15 -10.37 -12.92
CA PRO A 96 9.56 -10.36 -12.56
C PRO A 96 10.07 -8.92 -12.32
N VAL A 97 10.61 -8.66 -11.12
CA VAL A 97 11.18 -7.36 -10.75
C VAL A 97 12.62 -7.56 -10.26
N THR A 98 13.55 -6.78 -10.80
CA THR A 98 14.95 -6.74 -10.33
C THR A 98 15.18 -5.44 -9.56
N VAL A 99 15.81 -5.55 -8.39
CA VAL A 99 16.16 -4.40 -7.54
C VAL A 99 17.67 -4.25 -7.47
N THR A 100 18.16 -3.07 -7.83
CA THR A 100 19.57 -2.69 -7.69
C THR A 100 19.63 -1.41 -6.88
N THR A 101 20.42 -1.42 -5.81
CA THR A 101 20.67 -0.22 -5.00
C THR A 101 22.15 0.10 -4.95
N ASP A 102 22.50 1.29 -5.42
CA ASP A 102 23.83 1.87 -5.29
C ASP A 102 23.68 3.19 -4.52
N LEU A 103 23.87 3.11 -3.20
CA LEU A 103 23.71 4.24 -2.29
C LEU A 103 25.00 4.38 -1.48
N PRO A 104 25.83 5.40 -1.74
CA PRO A 104 27.12 5.56 -1.05
C PRO A 104 26.96 5.82 0.45
N HIS A 105 25.81 6.34 0.87
CA HIS A 105 25.41 6.52 2.27
C HIS A 105 23.89 6.49 2.36
N ARG A 106 23.40 6.13 3.55
CA ARG A 106 21.96 6.05 3.81
C ARG A 106 21.32 7.43 3.63
N PRO A 107 20.29 7.56 2.78
CA PRO A 107 19.57 8.82 2.61
C PRO A 107 18.90 9.26 3.92
N ALA A 108 18.54 10.55 4.02
CA ALA A 108 17.73 11.03 5.13
C ALA A 108 16.41 10.23 5.20
N PRO A 109 15.86 9.96 6.40
CA PRO A 109 14.66 9.14 6.55
C PRO A 109 13.46 9.60 5.70
N ALA A 110 13.30 10.92 5.54
CA ALA A 110 12.27 11.48 4.67
C ALA A 110 12.44 11.06 3.20
N ILE A 111 13.69 11.02 2.70
CA ILE A 111 14.01 10.62 1.33
C ILE A 111 13.82 9.11 1.16
N GLU A 112 14.24 8.30 2.14
CA GLU A 112 13.99 6.86 2.14
C GLU A 112 12.50 6.54 2.07
N GLY A 113 11.68 7.26 2.85
CA GLY A 113 10.23 7.14 2.83
C GLY A 113 9.62 7.44 1.47
N ILE A 114 9.94 8.60 0.92
CA ILE A 114 9.41 9.03 -0.37
C ILE A 114 9.77 8.00 -1.44
N ALA A 115 11.04 7.59 -1.53
CA ALA A 115 11.49 6.61 -2.51
C ALA A 115 10.76 5.26 -2.35
N TYR A 116 10.64 4.77 -1.11
CA TYR A 116 9.94 3.50 -0.83
C TYR A 116 8.48 3.55 -1.26
N PHE A 117 7.72 4.58 -0.86
CA PHE A 117 6.30 4.68 -1.17
C PHE A 117 6.05 4.90 -2.67
N THR A 118 6.88 5.69 -3.35
CA THR A 118 6.79 5.84 -4.80
C THR A 118 6.99 4.50 -5.51
N VAL A 119 8.02 3.73 -5.15
CA VAL A 119 8.26 2.42 -5.77
C VAL A 119 7.13 1.43 -5.44
N SER A 120 6.64 1.41 -4.20
CA SER A 120 5.51 0.56 -3.81
C SER A 120 4.28 0.82 -4.67
N GLU A 121 3.92 2.08 -4.90
CA GLU A 121 2.76 2.45 -5.72
C GLU A 121 2.94 2.06 -7.19
N LEU A 122 4.15 2.28 -7.74
CA LEU A 122 4.47 1.87 -9.11
C LEU A 122 4.34 0.36 -9.28
N LEU A 123 4.83 -0.43 -8.32
CA LEU A 123 4.72 -1.89 -8.34
C LEU A 123 3.27 -2.37 -8.16
N GLN A 124 2.46 -1.69 -7.35
CA GLN A 124 1.02 -1.97 -7.26
C GLN A 124 0.31 -1.70 -8.59
N ASN A 125 0.59 -0.57 -9.24
CA ASN A 125 0.02 -0.23 -10.54
C ASN A 125 0.40 -1.24 -11.62
N ILE A 126 1.66 -1.65 -11.67
CA ILE A 126 2.12 -2.71 -12.57
C ILE A 126 1.34 -4.00 -12.31
N SER A 127 1.20 -4.41 -11.04
CA SER A 127 0.49 -5.66 -10.69
C SER A 127 -1.00 -5.63 -11.06
N LYS A 128 -1.65 -4.45 -11.04
CA LYS A 128 -3.06 -4.26 -11.38
C LYS A 128 -3.34 -4.15 -12.89
N HIS A 129 -2.38 -3.63 -13.67
CA HIS A 129 -2.61 -3.26 -15.07
C HIS A 129 -1.79 -4.05 -16.09
N SER A 130 -0.85 -4.88 -15.65
CA SER A 130 0.03 -5.67 -16.54
C SER A 130 -0.44 -7.12 -16.72
N GLY A 131 -1.63 -7.46 -16.22
CA GLY A 131 -2.26 -8.78 -16.30
C GLY A 131 -3.54 -8.74 -17.11
#